data_AF-A0A7L3WY20-F1
#
_entry.id   AF-A0A7L3WY20-F1
#
_cell.length_a   1.000
_cell.length_b   1.000
_cell.length_c   1.000
_cell.angle_alpha   90.00
_cell.angle_beta   90.00
_cell.angle_gamma   90.00
#
_symmetry.space_group_name_H-M   'P 1'
#
loop_
_entity.id
_entity.type
_entity.pdbx_description
1 polymer ?
#
loop_
_entity_poly.entity_id
_entity_poly.type
_entity_poly.pdbx_seq_one_letter_code
_entity_poly.pdbx_strand_id
1 'polypeptide(L)'
;SLCCLSCHNRFSDIELREEEGIPTEEFLESCYAIVPVLDKLGPTVFAPVKMDFVGNIKKINQKFITNKEEFDTLQKIVLHEVNAGVAQVRNSATEALLWLKR
;
A
#
# COMPACT_ATOMS: atom_id res chain seq x y z
N SER A 1 7.52 -11.46 24.32
CA SER A 1 6.65 -11.95 23.23
C SER A 1 6.75 -11.08 21.97
N LEU A 2 7.97 -10.79 21.49
CA LEU A 2 8.21 -10.20 20.17
C LEU A 2 9.09 -11.20 19.40
N CYS A 3 8.45 -12.27 18.94
CA CYS A 3 9.09 -13.22 18.04
C CYS A 3 8.82 -12.74 16.61
N CYS A 4 9.89 -12.65 15.82
CA CYS A 4 9.92 -12.71 14.34
C CYS A 4 9.07 -11.72 13.54
N LEU A 5 9.74 -10.86 12.78
CA LEU A 5 9.50 -10.54 11.35
C LEU A 5 10.01 -9.12 11.06
N SER A 6 11.34 -8.93 11.16
CA SER A 6 12.03 -7.99 10.27
C SER A 6 12.76 -8.84 9.23
N CYS A 7 11.99 -9.68 8.54
CA CYS A 7 12.40 -10.16 7.24
C CYS A 7 12.26 -8.93 6.34
N HIS A 8 13.33 -8.60 5.62
CA HIS A 8 13.35 -7.45 4.73
C HIS A 8 12.26 -7.60 3.66
N ASN A 9 11.10 -6.97 3.84
CA ASN A 9 10.06 -6.86 2.83
C ASN A 9 10.54 -5.88 1.76
N ARG A 10 11.43 -6.36 0.88
CA ARG A 10 11.97 -5.59 -0.25
C ARG A 10 11.01 -5.75 -1.41
N PHE A 11 10.80 -4.66 -2.15
CA PHE A 11 10.07 -4.74 -3.41
C PHE A 11 10.68 -5.74 -4.41
N SER A 12 11.99 -5.98 -4.35
CA SER A 12 12.68 -6.98 -5.18
C SER A 12 12.29 -8.43 -4.89
N ASP A 13 11.73 -8.69 -3.71
CA ASP A 13 11.40 -10.04 -3.25
C ASP A 13 9.92 -10.35 -3.50
N ILE A 14 9.16 -9.40 -4.05
CA ILE A 14 7.76 -9.59 -4.40
C ILE A 14 7.69 -10.37 -5.71
N GLU A 15 7.21 -11.60 -5.64
CA GLU A 15 6.84 -12.39 -6.80
C GLU A 15 5.45 -11.97 -7.29
N LEU A 16 5.33 -11.71 -8.59
CA LEU A 16 4.04 -11.35 -9.19
C LEU A 16 3.13 -12.58 -9.26
N ARG A 17 1.84 -12.36 -9.04
CA ARG A 17 0.79 -13.36 -9.27
C ARG A 17 0.50 -13.49 -10.77
N GLU A 18 -0.48 -14.33 -11.10
CA GLU A 18 -1.02 -14.44 -12.45
C GLU A 18 -1.33 -13.06 -13.05
N GLU A 19 -1.14 -12.92 -14.36
CA GLU A 19 -1.34 -11.65 -15.10
C GLU A 19 -0.51 -10.47 -14.56
N GLU A 20 0.70 -10.73 -14.06
CA GLU A 20 1.59 -9.72 -13.47
C GLU A 20 0.97 -9.00 -12.25
N GLY A 21 0.03 -9.67 -11.57
CA GLY A 21 -0.67 -9.15 -10.39
C GLY A 21 0.29 -8.83 -9.25
N ILE A 22 0.30 -7.58 -8.76
CA ILE A 22 1.15 -7.19 -7.63
C ILE A 22 0.43 -7.60 -6.33
N PRO A 23 0.99 -8.53 -5.53
CA PRO A 23 0.38 -8.95 -4.27
C PRO A 23 0.18 -7.76 -3.31
N THR A 24 -1.07 -7.54 -2.88
CA THR A 24 -1.43 -6.35 -2.11
C THR A 24 -0.75 -6.31 -0.75
N GLU A 25 -0.70 -7.44 -0.03
CA GLU A 25 -0.18 -7.49 1.35
C GLU A 25 1.32 -7.21 1.38
N GLU A 26 2.08 -7.91 0.54
CA GLU A 26 3.53 -7.83 0.40
C GLU A 26 3.97 -6.44 -0.08
N PHE A 27 3.20 -5.83 -0.99
CA PHE A 27 3.41 -4.45 -1.41
C PHE A 27 3.21 -3.46 -0.26
N LEU A 28 2.10 -3.56 0.49
CA LEU A 28 1.81 -2.66 1.61
C LEU A 28 2.83 -2.81 2.74
N GLU A 29 3.26 -4.04 3.04
CA GLU A 29 4.31 -4.31 4.02
C GLU A 29 5.65 -3.68 3.61
N SER A 30 6.01 -3.79 2.33
CA SER A 30 7.21 -3.13 1.77
C SER A 30 7.12 -1.60 1.87
N CYS A 31 5.94 -1.02 1.62
CA CYS A 31 5.72 0.41 1.85
C CYS A 31 5.89 0.79 3.32
N TYR A 32 5.35 0.02 4.27
CA TYR A 32 5.52 0.32 5.70
C TYR A 32 6.98 0.28 6.15
N ALA A 33 7.83 -0.55 5.52
CA ALA A 33 9.26 -0.60 5.81
C ALA A 33 10.01 0.71 5.49
N ILE A 34 9.43 1.60 4.66
CA ILE A 34 10.01 2.92 4.35
C ILE A 34 9.77 3.93 5.48
N VAL A 35 8.70 3.78 6.28
CA VAL A 35 8.31 4.76 7.31
C VAL A 35 9.44 5.04 8.33
N PRO A 36 10.14 4.04 8.89
CA PRO A 36 11.26 4.28 9.79
C PRO A 36 12.46 4.98 9.13
N VAL A 37 12.60 4.90 7.79
CA VAL A 37 13.66 5.61 7.06
C VAL A 37 13.36 7.10 7.04
N LEU A 38 12.10 7.49 6.79
CA LEU A 38 11.67 8.90 6.85
C LEU A 38 11.91 9.52 8.24
N ASP A 39 11.66 8.75 9.30
CA ASP A 39 11.93 9.18 10.68
C ASP A 39 13.42 9.41 10.94
N LYS A 40 14.31 8.61 10.33
CA LYS A 40 15.76 8.75 10.47
C LYS A 40 16.33 9.92 9.67
N LEU A 41 15.74 10.25 8.52
CA LEU A 41 16.22 11.34 7.66
C LEU A 41 15.91 12.73 8.24
N GLY A 42 14.82 12.87 9.00
CA GLY A 42 14.45 14.15 9.60
C GLY A 42 12.99 14.15 10.03
N PRO A 43 12.67 13.74 11.26
CA PRO A 43 11.29 13.41 11.66
C PRO A 43 10.35 14.63 11.59
N THR A 44 10.86 15.84 11.78
CA THR A 44 10.07 17.08 11.69
C THR A 44 9.93 17.57 10.25
N VAL A 45 11.03 17.57 9.49
CA VAL A 45 11.04 18.08 8.10
C VAL A 45 10.27 17.15 7.17
N PHE A 46 10.35 15.84 7.39
CA PHE A 46 9.62 14.84 6.61
C PHE A 46 8.24 14.49 7.20
N ALA A 47 7.79 15.14 8.27
CA ALA A 47 6.47 14.84 8.87
C ALA A 47 5.31 14.92 7.86
N PRO A 48 5.19 15.95 6.99
CA PRO A 48 4.12 16.02 6.00
C PRO A 48 4.17 14.85 4.99
N VAL A 49 5.36 14.49 4.53
CA VAL A 49 5.58 13.39 3.58
C VAL A 49 5.20 12.06 4.22
N LYS A 50 5.65 11.81 5.45
CA LYS A 50 5.30 10.61 6.21
C LYS A 50 3.79 10.51 6.44
N MET A 51 3.13 11.61 6.79
CA MET A 51 1.67 11.61 7.01
C MET A 51 0.91 11.26 5.73
N ASP A 52 1.28 11.86 4.58
CA ASP A 52 0.65 11.56 3.30
C ASP A 52 0.89 10.10 2.89
N PHE A 53 2.15 9.65 2.96
CA PHE A 53 2.57 8.30 2.64
C PHE A 53 1.82 7.24 3.47
N VAL A 54 1.83 7.37 4.79
CA VAL A 54 1.08 6.48 5.70
C VAL A 54 -0.42 6.57 5.48
N GLY A 55 -0.94 7.77 5.19
CA GLY A 55 -2.35 7.98 4.86
C GLY A 55 -2.79 7.20 3.63
N ASN A 56 -1.99 7.21 2.57
CA ASN A 56 -2.29 6.50 1.33
C ASN A 56 -2.19 4.98 1.49
N ILE A 57 -1.16 4.48 2.19
CA ILE A 57 -1.06 3.04 2.54
C ILE A 57 -2.30 2.59 3.32
N LYS A 58 -2.76 3.39 4.30
CA LYS A 58 -3.95 3.07 5.10
C LYS A 58 -5.22 2.98 4.26
N LYS A 59 -5.43 3.86 3.28
CA LYS A 59 -6.61 3.83 2.40
C LYS A 59 -6.64 2.56 1.55
N ILE A 60 -5.50 2.17 0.97
CA ILE A 60 -5.40 0.92 0.19
C ILE A 60 -5.66 -0.29 1.11
N ASN A 61 -5.05 -0.31 2.30
CA ASN A 61 -5.26 -1.37 3.27
C ASN A 61 -6.73 -1.46 3.74
N GLN A 62 -7.40 -0.32 3.91
CA GLN A 62 -8.83 -0.29 4.26
C GLN A 62 -9.69 -1.00 3.21
N LYS A 63 -9.39 -0.83 1.92
CA LYS A 63 -10.09 -1.57 0.85
C LYS A 63 -9.71 -3.05 0.87
N PHE A 64 -8.41 -3.37 0.97
CA PHE A 64 -7.91 -4.74 1.02
C PHE A 64 -8.57 -5.60 2.11
N ILE A 65 -8.67 -5.09 3.35
CA ILE A 65 -9.24 -5.87 4.47
C ILE A 65 -10.75 -6.09 4.36
N THR A 66 -11.46 -5.40 3.45
CA THR A 66 -12.89 -5.66 3.23
C THR A 66 -13.12 -7.03 2.59
N ASN A 67 -12.19 -7.50 1.77
CA ASN A 67 -12.20 -8.83 1.18
C ASN A 67 -10.78 -9.19 0.69
N LYS A 68 -9.97 -9.80 1.55
CA LYS A 68 -8.57 -10.12 1.24
C LYS A 68 -8.40 -11.09 0.06
N GLU A 69 -9.36 -11.99 -0.15
CA GLU A 69 -9.32 -12.96 -1.25
C GLU A 69 -9.62 -12.29 -2.60
N GLU A 70 -10.61 -11.39 -2.64
CA GLU A 70 -10.94 -10.62 -3.84
C GLU A 70 -9.88 -9.56 -4.17
N PHE A 71 -9.28 -8.96 -3.15
CA PHE A 71 -8.33 -7.85 -3.27
C PHE A 71 -6.87 -8.27 -3.05
N ASP A 72 -6.55 -9.52 -3.36
CA ASP A 72 -5.21 -10.09 -3.20
C ASP A 72 -4.15 -9.45 -4.11
N THR A 73 -4.55 -8.66 -5.11
CA THR A 73 -3.68 -7.86 -5.96
C THR A 73 -4.13 -6.41 -6.08
N LEU A 74 -3.18 -5.49 -6.28
CA LEU A 74 -3.48 -4.05 -6.47
C LEU A 74 -4.37 -3.82 -7.69
N GLN A 75 -4.17 -4.59 -8.76
CA GLN A 75 -4.97 -4.52 -9.99
C GLN A 75 -6.44 -4.83 -9.71
N LYS A 76 -6.76 -5.85 -8.91
CA LYS A 76 -8.14 -6.19 -8.55
C LYS A 76 -8.81 -5.10 -7.73
N ILE A 77 -8.07 -4.43 -6.82
CA ILE A 77 -8.59 -3.25 -6.09
C ILE A 77 -8.99 -2.14 -7.06
N VAL A 78 -8.09 -1.78 -7.97
CA VAL A 78 -8.33 -0.71 -8.95
C VAL A 78 -9.49 -1.06 -9.87
N LEU A 79 -9.48 -2.27 -10.43
CA LEU A 79 -10.53 -2.72 -11.35
C LEU A 79 -11.91 -2.73 -10.68
N HIS A 80 -11.99 -3.18 -9.43
CA HIS A 80 -13.23 -3.15 -8.65
C HIS A 80 -13.75 -1.71 -8.47
N GLU A 81 -12.91 -0.77 -8.06
CA GLU A 81 -13.34 0.63 -7.86
C GLU A 81 -13.71 1.33 -9.18
N VAL A 82 -13.02 1.01 -10.28
CA VAL A 82 -13.36 1.50 -11.63
C VAL A 82 -14.73 0.97 -12.05
N ASN A 83 -14.97 -0.33 -11.92
CA ASN A 83 -16.24 -0.95 -12.29
C ASN A 83 -17.41 -0.47 -11.43
N ALA A 84 -17.15 -0.16 -10.15
CA ALA A 84 -18.15 0.42 -9.26
C ALA A 84 -18.35 1.94 -9.43
N GLY A 85 -17.56 2.60 -10.29
CA GLY A 85 -17.64 4.06 -10.52
C GLY A 85 -17.16 4.90 -9.33
N VAL A 86 -16.37 4.32 -8.41
CA VAL A 86 -15.89 4.98 -7.19
C VAL A 86 -14.39 5.27 -7.19
N ALA A 87 -13.67 4.93 -8.26
CA ALA A 87 -12.22 5.16 -8.37
C ALA A 87 -11.80 6.63 -8.18
N GLN A 88 -12.68 7.59 -8.54
CA GLN A 88 -12.43 9.04 -8.40
C GLN A 88 -13.05 9.65 -7.13
N VAL A 89 -13.69 8.82 -6.29
CA VAL A 89 -14.25 9.29 -5.02
C VAL A 89 -13.10 9.64 -4.09
N ARG A 90 -13.23 10.75 -3.37
CA ARG A 90 -12.26 11.19 -2.37
C ARG A 90 -11.99 10.04 -1.38
N ASN A 91 -10.71 9.73 -1.19
CA ASN A 91 -10.25 8.63 -0.33
C ASN A 91 -10.42 7.22 -0.91
N SER A 92 -10.64 7.07 -2.22
CA SER A 92 -10.58 5.76 -2.88
C SER A 92 -9.19 5.13 -2.75
N ALA A 93 -9.12 3.81 -2.82
CA ALA A 93 -7.84 3.10 -2.84
C ALA A 93 -7.07 3.38 -4.15
N THR A 94 -7.78 3.60 -5.26
CA THR A 94 -7.21 3.96 -6.56
C THR A 94 -6.51 5.31 -6.51
N GLU A 95 -7.16 6.33 -5.93
CA GLU A 95 -6.56 7.65 -5.74
C GLU A 95 -5.33 7.54 -4.82
N ALA A 96 -5.45 6.81 -3.71
CA ALA A 96 -4.34 6.58 -2.78
C ALA A 96 -3.14 5.92 -3.47
N LEU A 97 -3.36 4.91 -4.32
CA LEU A 97 -2.31 4.26 -5.08
C LEU A 97 -1.66 5.20 -6.11
N LEU A 98 -2.44 6.08 -6.74
CA LEU A 98 -1.90 7.10 -7.65
C LEU A 98 -0.96 8.09 -6.93
N TRP A 99 -1.23 8.45 -5.68
CA TRP A 99 -0.35 9.31 -4.89
C TRP A 99 0.88 8.55 -4.39
N LEU A 100 0.72 7.28 -4.03
CA LEU A 100 1.80 6.45 -3.50
C LEU A 100 2.88 6.11 -4.55
N LYS A 101 2.51 6.04 -5.83
CA LYS A 101 3.46 5.73 -6.92
C LYS A 101 4.23 6.94 -7.49
N ARG A 102 3.91 8.17 -7.06
CA ARG A 102 4.53 9.40 -7.56
C ARG A 102 5.94 9.56 -7.02
#